data_AF-A0A7H9EBK5-F1
#
_entry.id   AF-A0A7H9EBK5-F1
#
_cell.length_a   1.000
_cell.length_b   1.000
_cell.length_c   1.000
_cell.angle_alpha   90.00
_cell.angle_beta   90.00
_cell.angle_gamma   90.00
#
_symmetry.space_group_name_H-M   'P 1'
#
loop_
_entity.id
_entity.type
_entity.pdbx_description
1 polymer ?
#
loop_
_entity_poly.entity_id
_entity_poly.type
_entity_poly.pdbx_seq_one_letter_code
_entity_poly.pdbx_strand_id
1 'polypeptide(L)' 'MIQIIIYLLIIWILLGLLGFTIRRLHDTDHAGWWYWISVIPFGYLFLLYFMVLPTVEKPVRWGSYLFKEKK' A
#
# COMPACT_ATOMS: atom_id res chain seq x y z
N MET A 1 -5.88 -10.48 -31.33
CA MET A 1 -4.94 -9.35 -31.12
C MET A 1 -5.43 -8.39 -30.02
N ILE A 2 -6.62 -7.78 -30.13
CA ILE A 2 -7.15 -6.84 -29.11
C ILE A 2 -7.27 -7.47 -27.72
N GLN A 3 -7.79 -8.70 -27.61
CA GLN A 3 -7.94 -9.40 -26.33
C GLN A 3 -6.60 -9.58 -25.59
N ILE A 4 -5.52 -9.87 -26.31
CA ILE A 4 -4.17 -10.03 -25.72
C ILE A 4 -3.70 -8.72 -25.09
N ILE A 5 -3.91 -7.61 -25.81
CA ILE A 5 -3.55 -6.27 -25.31
C ILE A 5 -4.34 -5.96 -24.03
N ILE A 6 -5.64 -6.26 -24.02
CA ILE A 6 -6.49 -6.06 -22.84
C ILE A 6 -5.97 -6.86 -21.64
N TYR A 7 -5.63 -8.14 -21.82
CA TYR A 7 -5.11 -8.96 -20.72
C TYR A 7 -3.79 -8.43 -20.16
N LEU A 8 -2.89 -7.96 -21.02
CA LEU A 8 -1.62 -7.35 -20.59
C LEU A 8 -1.85 -6.08 -19.77
N LEU A 9 -2.77 -5.22 -20.21
CA LEU A 9 -3.13 -4.00 -19.47
C LEU A 9 -3.74 -4.34 -18.10
N ILE A 10 -4.62 -5.34 -18.03
CA ILE A 10 -5.21 -5.78 -16.76
C ILE A 10 -4.11 -6.27 -15.81
N ILE A 11 -3.19 -7.12 -16.26
CA ILE A 11 -2.09 -7.62 -15.44
C ILE A 11 -1.21 -6.47 -14.94
N TRP A 12 -0.87 -5.53 -15.82
CA TRP A 12 -0.06 -4.37 -15.45
C TRP A 12 -0.74 -3.52 -14.37
N ILE A 13 -2.02 -3.21 -14.53
CA ILE A 13 -2.80 -2.45 -13.55
C ILE A 13 -2.87 -3.21 -12.22
N LEU A 14 -3.15 -4.52 -12.25
CA LEU A 14 -3.22 -5.35 -11.04
C LEU A 14 -1.90 -5.36 -10.26
N LEU A 15 -0.76 -5.49 -10.95
CA LEU A 15 0.56 -5.45 -10.32
C LEU A 15 0.85 -4.06 -9.73
N GLY A 16 0.45 -2.99 -10.41
CA GLY A 16 0.57 -1.62 -9.90
C GLY A 16 -0.24 -1.39 -8.62
N LEU A 17 -1.50 -1.83 -8.61
CA LEU A 17 -2.38 -1.73 -7.44
C LEU A 17 -1.89 -2.58 -6.26
N LEU A 18 -1.37 -3.78 -6.54
CA LEU A 18 -0.77 -4.65 -5.53
C LEU A 18 0.47 -4.00 -4.91
N GLY A 19 1.37 -3.47 -5.74
CA GLY A 19 2.58 -2.79 -5.28
C GLY A 19 2.28 -1.54 -4.43
N PHE A 20 1.31 -0.72 -4.87
CA PHE A 20 0.83 0.43 -4.10
C PHE A 20 0.29 0.02 -2.72
N THR A 21 -0.55 -1.01 -2.69
CA THR A 21 -1.17 -1.50 -1.46
C THR A 21 -0.13 -2.03 -0.47
N ILE A 22 0.81 -2.84 -0.95
CA ILE A 22 1.92 -3.37 -0.12
C ILE A 22 2.80 -2.23 0.41
N ARG A 23 3.08 -1.21 -0.41
CA ARG A 23 3.84 -0.02 0.04
C ARG A 23 3.11 0.73 1.15
N ARG A 24 1.80 0.96 1.02
CA ARG A 24 1.00 1.64 2.06
C ARG A 24 0.94 0.85 3.37
N LEU A 25 0.88 -0.49 3.29
CA LEU A 25 1.03 -1.34 4.48
C LEU A 25 2.41 -1.13 5.12
N HIS A 26 3.49 -1.14 4.36
CA HIS A 26 4.84 -0.89 4.89
C HIS A 26 5.01 0.52 5.48
N ASP A 27 4.44 1.55 4.83
CA ASP A 27 4.47 2.93 5.31
C ASP A 27 3.76 3.06 6.67
N THR A 28 2.75 2.25 6.94
CA THR A 28 2.00 2.23 8.20
C THR A 28 2.53 1.19 9.20
N ASP A 29 3.73 0.63 8.96
CA ASP A 29 4.39 -0.39 9.76
C ASP A 29 3.68 -1.75 9.86
N HIS A 30 2.96 -2.13 8.79
CA HIS A 30 2.33 -3.43 8.66
C HIS A 30 3.04 -4.29 7.60
N ALA A 31 3.08 -5.60 7.82
CA ALA A 31 3.62 -6.54 6.84
C ALA A 31 2.73 -6.62 5.58
N GLY A 32 3.33 -6.77 4.39
CA GLY A 32 2.58 -6.93 3.13
C GLY A 32 1.60 -8.10 3.11
N TRP A 33 1.79 -9.10 3.99
CA TRP A 33 0.87 -10.23 4.18
C TRP A 33 -0.54 -9.82 4.60
N TRP A 34 -0.73 -8.64 5.17
CA TRP A 34 -2.06 -8.11 5.48
C TRP A 34 -2.95 -7.96 4.24
N TYR A 35 -2.37 -7.87 3.03
CA TYR A 35 -3.13 -7.87 1.78
C TYR A 35 -4.09 -9.06 1.65
N TRP A 36 -3.73 -10.24 2.17
CA TRP A 36 -4.54 -11.45 2.06
C TRP A 36 -5.88 -11.38 2.77
N ILE A 37 -6.08 -10.41 3.67
CA ILE A 37 -7.39 -10.17 4.28
C ILE A 37 -8.45 -9.81 3.23
N SER A 38 -8.05 -9.29 2.07
CA SER A 38 -8.94 -9.00 0.93
C SER A 38 -9.75 -10.21 0.43
N VAL A 39 -9.28 -11.43 0.69
CA VAL A 39 -9.97 -12.68 0.29
C VAL A 39 -11.16 -12.99 1.21
N ILE A 40 -11.16 -12.44 2.43
CA ILE A 40 -12.25 -12.63 3.38
C ILE A 40 -13.38 -11.63 3.05
N PRO A 41 -14.66 -12.05 3.12
CA PRO A 41 -15.79 -11.11 3.00
C PRO A 41 -15.60 -9.91 3.93
N PHE A 42 -15.76 -8.69 3.40
CA PHE A 42 -15.54 -7.43 4.10
C PHE A 42 -14.10 -7.13 4.57
N GLY A 43 -13.12 -8.00 4.32
CA GLY A 43 -11.73 -7.75 4.72
C GLY A 43 -11.10 -6.53 4.04
N TYR A 44 -11.63 -6.13 2.89
CA TYR A 44 -11.25 -4.87 2.23
C TYR A 44 -11.49 -3.62 3.10
N LEU A 45 -12.44 -3.65 4.06
CA LEU A 45 -12.67 -2.55 4.99
C LEU A 45 -11.44 -2.33 5.90
N PHE A 46 -10.77 -3.41 6.29
CA PHE A 46 -9.55 -3.34 7.08
C PHE A 46 -8.37 -2.82 6.25
N LEU A 47 -8.28 -3.21 4.97
CA LEU A 47 -7.31 -2.60 4.05
C LEU A 47 -7.59 -1.12 3.83
N LEU A 48 -8.86 -0.72 3.70
CA LEU A 48 -9.25 0.69 3.57
C LEU A 48 -8.81 1.49 4.79
N TYR A 49 -8.98 0.95 6.00
CA TYR A 49 -8.47 1.55 7.22
C TYR A 49 -6.95 1.79 7.14
N PHE A 50 -6.17 0.82 6.66
CA PHE A 50 -4.72 1.01 6.43
C PHE A 50 -4.39 2.04 5.35
N MET A 51 -5.22 2.19 4.33
CA MET A 51 -4.96 3.18 3.27
C MET A 51 -4.99 4.61 3.81
N VAL A 52 -5.87 4.90 4.76
CA VAL A 52 -6.10 6.26 5.29
C VAL A 52 -5.23 6.60 6.50
N LEU A 53 -4.60 5.63 7.14
CA LEU A 53 -3.70 5.85 8.27
C LEU A 53 -2.49 6.72 7.87
N PRO A 54 -2.05 7.66 8.72
CA PRO A 54 -0.80 8.36 8.49
C PRO A 54 0.39 7.38 8.47
N THR A 55 1.41 7.70 7.68
CA THR A 55 2.68 6.97 7.69
C THR A 55 3.30 7.02 9.07
N VAL A 56 3.81 5.88 9.55
CA VAL A 56 4.49 5.80 10.85
C VAL A 56 5.85 6.45 10.72
N GLU A 57 6.09 7.44 11.57
CA GLU A 57 7.38 8.12 11.64
C GLU A 57 8.40 7.22 12.36
N LYS A 58 9.52 6.97 11.68
CA LYS A 58 10.65 6.19 12.19
C LYS A 58 11.89 7.06 12.27
N PRO A 59 12.85 6.76 13.14
CA PRO A 59 14.12 7.48 13.16
C PRO A 59 14.79 7.36 11.79
N VAL A 60 15.03 8.52 11.16
CA VAL A 60 15.68 8.60 9.84
C VAL A 60 17.17 8.89 10.01
N ARG A 61 17.99 8.42 9.06
CA ARG A 61 19.45 8.66 9.08
C ARG A 61 19.82 10.14 9.11
N TRP A 62 18.95 11.00 8.60
CA TRP A 62 19.17 12.44 8.42
C TRP A 62 18.59 13.30 9.55
N GLY A 63 18.24 12.70 10.68
CA GLY A 63 17.69 13.41 11.84
C GLY A 63 16.16 13.42 11.88
N SER A 64 15.52 14.42 11.28
CA SER A 64 14.06 14.60 11.30
C SER A 64 13.46 14.67 9.89
N TYR A 65 12.17 14.36 9.78
CA TYR A 65 11.42 14.54 8.52
C TYR A 65 11.34 16.03 8.14
N LEU A 66 11.35 16.32 6.84
CA LEU A 66 11.50 17.67 6.26
C LEU A 66 10.43 18.69 6.66
N PHE A 67 9.31 18.26 7.27
CA PHE A 67 8.22 19.12 7.71
C PHE A 67 7.71 18.77 9.11
N LYS A 68 8.52 18.06 9.90
CA LYS A 68 8.23 17.80 11.29
C LYS A 68 8.87 18.89 12.13
N GLU A 69 8.07 19.70 12.80
CA GLU A 69 8.59 20.68 13.77
C GLU A 69 9.43 19.93 14.81
N LYS A 70 10.69 20.36 15.00
CA LYS A 70 11.49 19.92 16.14
C LYS A 70 10.89 20.58 17.38
N LYS A 71 10.01 19.85 18.08
CA LYS A 71 9.66 20.20 19.46
C LYS A 71 10.86 20.07 20.36
#